data_AF-D4LXB3-F1
#
_entry.id   AF-D4LXB3-F1
#
_cell.length_a   1.000
_cell.length_b   1.000
_cell.length_c   1.000
_cell.angle_alpha   90.00
_cell.angle_beta   90.00
_cell.angle_gamma   90.00
#
_symmetry.space_group_name_H-M   'P 1'
#
loop_
_entity.id
_entity.type
_entity.pdbx_description
1 polymer ?
#
loop_
_entity_poly.entity_id
_entity_poly.type
_entity_poly.pdbx_seq_one_letter_code
_entity_poly.pdbx_strand_id
1 'polypeptide(L)'
;MLNEIVQPLISWYRQNKRILPWRDQKNAYYTWVSEIMLQQTRVEAVKPYFLRFIGELPDVKALAECPEEKLMKLWEGLGYYNRVRNMQNAAQTVVSEYSGILPASYEELLALKGIGSYTAGAIASIAYDIPVPAVDGNVLRVFSRITEDRQDIMKQSVRRQVEEKLLEIMPKEAPGDFNQALMELGAVVCVPNGPARCTECPIAEFCRAYHHGTVDELPVKAPKKKRTIENRTVFVIQDGERTAIHKRPEEGLLAGLYELPNAEGHLSMDEALERVKEMALEPLYIEALPEAKHIFSHIEWRMTGYRIRVSSLEERKESSFIFTEKKQSEKQYAIPSAFRAYIKYMKEKSGK
;
A
#
# COMPACT_ATOMS: atom_id res chain seq x y z
N MET A 1 28.87 12.36 -18.11
CA MET A 1 27.40 12.52 -18.31
C MET A 1 26.63 12.19 -17.03
N LEU A 2 26.58 10.95 -16.54
CA LEU A 2 25.83 10.64 -15.30
C LEU A 2 26.45 11.27 -14.04
N ASN A 3 27.78 11.42 -13.95
CA ASN A 3 28.40 12.17 -12.83
C ASN A 3 27.96 13.65 -12.78
N GLU A 4 27.68 14.26 -13.94
CA GLU A 4 27.34 15.68 -14.03
C GLU A 4 25.98 16.00 -13.41
N ILE A 5 25.10 15.01 -13.29
CA ILE A 5 23.76 15.23 -12.71
C ILE A 5 23.78 15.32 -11.18
N VAL A 6 24.82 14.80 -10.52
CA VAL A 6 24.83 14.61 -9.06
C VAL A 6 24.70 15.94 -8.30
N GLN A 7 25.57 16.91 -8.61
CA GLN A 7 25.60 18.20 -7.90
C GLN A 7 24.36 19.07 -8.17
N PRO A 8 23.91 19.27 -9.43
CA PRO A 8 22.68 20.02 -9.71
C PRO A 8 21.45 19.39 -9.05
N LEU A 9 21.36 18.06 -9.05
CA LEU A 9 20.23 17.33 -8.50
C LEU A 9 20.13 17.48 -6.98
N ILE A 10 21.24 17.31 -6.26
CA ILE A 10 21.28 17.47 -4.79
C ILE A 10 21.01 18.93 -4.40
N SER A 11 21.61 19.88 -5.12
CA SER A 11 21.39 21.31 -4.87
C SER A 11 19.92 21.69 -5.03
N TRP A 12 19.29 21.24 -6.13
CA TRP A 12 17.87 21.42 -6.35
C TRP A 12 17.02 20.77 -5.26
N TYR A 13 17.31 19.53 -4.87
CA TYR A 13 16.56 18.82 -3.83
C TYR A 13 16.61 19.55 -2.49
N ARG A 14 17.78 20.02 -2.07
CA ARG A 14 17.92 20.77 -0.81
C ARG A 14 17.06 22.03 -0.76
N GLN A 15 16.86 22.69 -1.91
CA GLN A 15 16.06 23.90 -2.02
C GLN A 15 14.56 23.63 -2.23
N ASN A 16 14.20 22.50 -2.86
CA ASN A 16 12.85 22.26 -3.37
C ASN A 16 12.14 21.05 -2.73
N LYS A 17 12.81 20.28 -1.87
CA LYS A 17 12.21 19.09 -1.25
C LYS A 17 10.93 19.46 -0.50
N ARG A 18 9.87 18.69 -0.73
CA ARG A 18 8.65 18.83 0.05
C ARG A 18 8.92 18.49 1.51
N ILE A 19 8.30 19.28 2.39
CA ILE A 19 8.23 18.99 3.83
C ILE A 19 7.27 17.82 4.02
N LEU A 20 7.80 16.68 4.46
CA LEU A 20 7.06 15.45 4.70
C LEU A 20 7.32 14.97 6.12
N PRO A 21 6.32 14.41 6.83
CA PRO A 21 6.46 14.01 8.23
C PRO A 21 7.62 13.06 8.53
N TRP A 22 7.97 12.20 7.57
CA TRP A 22 9.06 11.22 7.70
C TRP A 22 10.44 11.74 7.29
N ARG A 23 10.54 12.95 6.71
CA ARG A 23 11.82 13.54 6.29
C ARG A 23 12.50 14.40 7.35
N ASP A 24 11.80 14.70 8.44
CA ASP A 24 12.26 15.65 9.45
C ASP A 24 13.27 15.04 10.45
N GLN A 25 13.42 13.72 10.44
CA GLN A 25 14.32 13.00 11.34
C GLN A 25 15.08 11.93 10.56
N LYS A 26 16.41 11.87 10.71
CA LYS A 26 17.25 10.73 10.25
C LYS A 26 16.94 9.49 11.10
N ASN A 27 15.70 9.03 11.05
CA ASN A 27 15.17 7.97 11.86
C ASN A 27 14.90 6.76 10.95
N ALA A 28 15.65 5.68 11.17
CA ALA A 28 15.56 4.47 10.37
C ALA A 28 14.18 3.81 10.44
N TYR A 29 13.54 3.83 11.61
CA TYR A 29 12.18 3.29 11.77
C TYR A 29 11.16 4.13 10.99
N TYR A 30 11.25 5.46 11.04
CA TYR A 30 10.31 6.34 10.34
C TYR A 30 10.49 6.25 8.82
N THR A 31 11.75 6.21 8.38
CA THR A 31 12.11 5.93 6.99
C THR A 31 11.47 4.61 6.56
N TRP A 32 11.74 3.52 7.28
CA TRP A 32 11.19 2.20 6.98
C TRP A 32 9.65 2.20 6.88
N VAL A 33 8.95 2.72 7.88
CA VAL A 33 7.48 2.78 7.89
C VAL A 33 6.96 3.57 6.69
N SER A 34 7.53 4.75 6.42
CA SER A 34 7.11 5.58 5.29
C SER A 34 7.34 4.90 3.94
N GLU A 35 8.49 4.25 3.77
CA GLU A 35 8.85 3.57 2.52
C GLU A 35 7.93 2.37 2.26
N ILE A 36 7.58 1.60 3.30
CA ILE A 36 6.59 0.52 3.17
C ILE A 36 5.22 1.08 2.81
N MET A 37 4.77 2.18 3.42
CA MET A 37 3.48 2.81 3.10
C MET A 37 3.44 3.36 1.66
N LEU A 38 4.53 3.96 1.18
CA LEU A 38 4.66 4.59 -0.14
C LEU A 38 4.71 3.57 -1.29
N GLN A 39 4.95 2.28 -1.01
CA GLN A 39 4.83 1.23 -2.03
C GLN A 39 3.43 1.24 -2.66
N GLN A 40 3.33 1.69 -3.91
CA GLN A 40 2.08 1.78 -4.67
C GLN A 40 1.00 2.69 -4.04
N THR A 41 1.38 3.60 -3.14
CA THR A 41 0.49 4.59 -2.53
C THR A 41 1.01 6.00 -2.78
N ARG A 42 0.11 6.96 -3.02
CA ARG A 42 0.52 8.36 -3.23
C ARG A 42 0.90 9.03 -1.91
N VAL A 43 1.91 9.91 -1.95
CA VAL A 43 2.43 10.67 -0.80
C VAL A 43 1.32 11.32 0.03
N GLU A 44 0.40 12.06 -0.60
CA GLU A 44 -0.67 12.78 0.12
C GLU A 44 -1.62 11.84 0.86
N ALA A 45 -1.89 10.65 0.31
CA ALA A 45 -2.69 9.65 0.98
C ALA A 45 -1.96 9.04 2.17
N VAL A 46 -0.62 8.94 2.14
CA VAL A 46 0.19 8.33 3.20
C VAL A 46 0.34 9.25 4.42
N LYS A 47 0.41 10.58 4.26
CA LYS A 47 0.65 11.53 5.37
C LYS A 47 -0.21 11.29 6.63
N PRO A 48 -1.56 11.25 6.56
CA PRO A 48 -2.37 11.04 7.75
C PRO A 48 -2.21 9.63 8.35
N TYR A 49 -1.94 8.63 7.51
CA TYR A 49 -1.70 7.25 7.97
C TYR A 49 -0.39 7.13 8.71
N PHE A 50 0.68 7.72 8.17
CA PHE A 50 1.98 7.77 8.81
C PHE A 50 1.88 8.39 10.20
N LEU A 51 1.32 9.60 10.30
CA LEU A 51 1.17 10.32 11.58
C LEU A 51 0.39 9.52 12.63
N ARG A 52 -0.73 8.90 12.25
CA ARG A 52 -1.49 8.03 13.15
C ARG A 52 -0.68 6.80 13.57
N PHE A 53 0.02 6.17 12.62
CA PHE A 53 0.77 4.96 12.85
C PHE A 53 1.93 5.19 13.82
N ILE A 54 2.76 6.21 13.58
CA ILE A 54 3.89 6.52 14.46
C ILE A 54 3.45 7.10 15.81
N GLY A 55 2.26 7.71 15.90
CA GLY A 55 1.70 8.14 17.18
C GLY A 55 1.32 6.98 18.10
N GLU A 56 0.88 5.86 17.54
CA GLU A 56 0.50 4.65 18.29
C GLU A 56 1.64 3.65 18.42
N LEU A 57 2.51 3.58 17.41
CA LEU A 57 3.65 2.66 17.31
C LEU A 57 4.91 3.50 17.04
N PRO A 58 5.50 4.13 18.07
CA PRO A 58 6.57 5.11 17.89
C PRO A 58 7.94 4.50 17.55
N ASP A 59 8.12 3.20 17.77
CA ASP A 59 9.39 2.50 17.55
C ASP A 59 9.20 1.04 17.08
N VAL A 60 10.32 0.36 16.80
CA VAL A 60 10.34 -1.03 16.34
C VAL A 60 9.73 -1.98 17.36
N LYS A 61 9.96 -1.74 18.66
CA LYS A 61 9.45 -2.59 19.74
C LYS A 61 7.92 -2.50 19.83
N ALA A 62 7.37 -1.30 19.80
CA ALA A 62 5.93 -1.06 19.79
C ALA A 62 5.27 -1.75 18.59
N LEU A 63 5.89 -1.70 17.40
CA LEU A 63 5.41 -2.43 16.23
C LEU A 63 5.46 -3.95 16.42
N ALA A 64 6.55 -4.49 16.96
CA ALA A 64 6.73 -5.92 17.18
C ALA A 64 5.69 -6.49 18.16
N GLU A 65 5.38 -5.74 19.22
CA GLU A 65 4.46 -6.13 20.30
C GLU A 65 2.98 -5.80 20.00
N CYS A 66 2.69 -5.03 18.94
CA CYS A 66 1.34 -4.60 18.61
C CYS A 66 0.41 -5.81 18.34
N PRO A 67 -0.76 -5.91 19.00
CA PRO A 67 -1.75 -6.91 18.64
C PRO A 67 -2.17 -6.79 17.17
N GLU A 68 -2.35 -7.92 16.47
CA GLU A 68 -2.63 -7.94 15.03
C GLU A 68 -3.88 -7.12 14.68
N GLU A 69 -4.95 -7.24 15.47
CA GLU A 69 -6.19 -6.49 15.22
C GLU A 69 -5.97 -4.98 15.23
N LYS A 70 -5.22 -4.48 16.23
CA LYS A 70 -4.84 -3.06 16.31
C LYS A 70 -3.97 -2.67 15.11
N LEU A 71 -3.03 -3.52 14.71
CA LEU A 71 -2.14 -3.27 13.58
C LEU A 71 -2.91 -3.17 12.25
N MET A 72 -3.81 -4.12 11.98
CA MET A 72 -4.67 -4.11 10.80
C MET A 72 -5.58 -2.87 10.78
N LYS A 73 -6.05 -2.45 11.95
CA LYS A 73 -6.87 -1.25 12.07
C LYS A 73 -6.08 0.02 11.76
N LEU A 74 -4.84 0.13 12.24
CA LEU A 74 -3.95 1.25 11.91
C LEU A 74 -3.62 1.31 10.42
N TRP A 75 -3.60 0.17 9.72
CA TRP A 75 -3.34 0.06 8.28
C TRP A 75 -4.59 0.17 7.38
N GLU A 76 -5.79 0.22 7.98
CA GLU A 76 -7.05 0.11 7.26
C GLU A 76 -7.22 1.17 6.16
N GLY A 77 -7.37 0.72 4.91
CA GLY A 77 -7.56 1.58 3.75
C GLY A 77 -6.30 1.88 2.93
N LEU A 78 -5.09 1.54 3.43
CA LEU A 78 -3.86 1.62 2.62
C LEU A 78 -3.75 0.49 1.59
N GLY A 79 -4.49 -0.60 1.77
CA GLY A 79 -4.39 -1.80 0.94
C GLY A 79 -3.06 -2.53 1.10
N TYR A 80 -2.91 -3.67 0.40
CA TYR A 80 -1.73 -4.53 0.46
C TYR A 80 -1.31 -4.87 1.91
N TYR A 81 -2.22 -5.46 2.67
CA TYR A 81 -2.07 -5.71 4.12
C TYR A 81 -0.91 -6.66 4.48
N ASN A 82 -0.44 -7.49 3.54
CA ASN A 82 0.76 -8.28 3.75
C ASN A 82 2.01 -7.42 3.98
N ARG A 83 2.03 -6.16 3.52
CA ARG A 83 3.12 -5.22 3.83
C ARG A 83 3.27 -5.02 5.34
N VAL A 84 2.19 -4.69 6.03
CA VAL A 84 2.25 -4.41 7.47
C VAL A 84 2.49 -5.68 8.30
N ARG A 85 1.97 -6.84 7.85
CA ARG A 85 2.32 -8.13 8.45
C ARG A 85 3.79 -8.48 8.32
N ASN A 86 4.37 -8.30 7.14
CA ASN A 86 5.79 -8.52 6.92
C ASN A 86 6.62 -7.53 7.74
N MET A 87 6.18 -6.28 7.82
CA MET A 87 6.81 -5.25 8.65
C MET A 87 6.83 -5.63 10.14
N GLN A 88 5.73 -6.17 10.66
CA GLN A 88 5.69 -6.67 12.04
C GLN A 88 6.59 -7.88 12.25
N ASN A 89 6.57 -8.86 11.35
CA ASN A 89 7.48 -10.01 11.42
C ASN A 89 8.95 -9.56 11.43
N ALA A 90 9.32 -8.63 10.54
CA ALA A 90 10.66 -8.04 10.53
C ALA A 90 10.95 -7.28 11.83
N ALA A 91 9.98 -6.54 12.39
CA ALA A 91 10.17 -5.83 13.65
C ALA A 91 10.45 -6.80 14.81
N GLN A 92 9.77 -7.95 14.85
CA GLN A 92 10.04 -9.02 15.81
C GLN A 92 11.46 -9.57 15.67
N THR A 93 11.92 -9.83 14.44
CA THR A 93 13.32 -10.20 14.16
C THR A 93 14.30 -9.13 14.63
N VAL A 94 14.03 -7.85 14.37
CA VAL A 94 14.87 -6.74 14.83
C VAL A 94 14.94 -6.66 16.35
N VAL A 95 13.85 -6.91 17.06
CA VAL A 95 13.84 -6.98 18.53
C VAL A 95 14.68 -8.15 19.03
N SER A 96 14.53 -9.35 18.45
CA SER A 96 15.21 -10.56 18.93
C SER A 96 16.69 -10.62 18.58
N GLU A 97 17.07 -10.18 17.38
CA GLU A 97 18.43 -10.37 16.83
C GLU A 97 19.27 -9.09 16.86
N TYR A 98 18.63 -7.92 16.82
CA TYR A 98 19.28 -6.61 16.69
C TYR A 98 18.95 -5.65 17.85
N SER A 99 18.46 -6.17 18.98
CA SER A 99 18.12 -5.40 20.19
C SER A 99 17.16 -4.23 19.94
N GLY A 100 16.25 -4.38 18.97
CA GLY A 100 15.24 -3.37 18.63
C GLY A 100 15.76 -2.21 17.77
N ILE A 101 17.00 -2.27 17.29
CA ILE A 101 17.60 -1.25 16.43
C ILE A 101 17.74 -1.82 15.02
N LEU A 102 17.20 -1.13 14.00
CA LEU A 102 17.38 -1.56 12.61
C LEU A 102 18.88 -1.59 12.27
N PRO A 103 19.40 -2.66 11.65
CA PRO A 103 20.83 -2.75 11.34
C PRO A 103 21.29 -1.67 10.37
N ALA A 104 22.49 -1.12 10.59
CA ALA A 104 23.16 -0.19 9.70
C ALA A 104 23.98 -0.94 8.63
N SER A 105 23.34 -1.89 7.95
CA SER A 105 23.94 -2.74 6.92
C SER A 105 22.90 -3.04 5.84
N TYR A 106 23.26 -2.86 4.57
CA TYR A 106 22.36 -3.11 3.46
C TYR A 106 21.96 -4.59 3.40
N GLU A 107 22.92 -5.48 3.59
CA GLU A 107 22.74 -6.93 3.54
C GLU A 107 21.83 -7.42 4.67
N GLU A 108 22.02 -6.90 5.89
CA GLU A 108 21.18 -7.26 7.04
C GLU A 108 19.76 -6.71 6.88
N LEU A 109 19.61 -5.47 6.38
CA LEU A 109 18.30 -4.91 6.06
C LEU A 109 17.58 -5.74 4.99
N LEU A 110 18.29 -6.16 3.94
CA LEU A 110 17.74 -6.97 2.85
C LEU A 110 17.29 -8.37 3.30
N ALA A 111 17.90 -8.92 4.37
CA ALA A 111 17.50 -10.20 4.93
C ALA A 111 16.16 -10.14 5.70
N LEU A 112 15.72 -8.95 6.12
CA LEU A 112 14.47 -8.78 6.87
C LEU A 112 13.24 -8.99 5.97
N LYS A 113 12.23 -9.71 6.50
CA LYS A 113 11.02 -10.06 5.75
C LYS A 113 10.29 -8.81 5.25
N GLY A 114 10.04 -8.77 3.93
CA GLY A 114 9.33 -7.66 3.29
C GLY A 114 10.19 -6.42 2.99
N ILE A 115 11.48 -6.45 3.30
CA ILE A 115 12.45 -5.45 2.84
C ILE A 115 13.13 -5.97 1.57
N GLY A 116 12.90 -5.30 0.44
CA GLY A 116 13.60 -5.57 -0.82
C GLY A 116 14.72 -4.57 -1.08
N SER A 117 15.45 -4.71 -2.21
CA SER A 117 16.60 -3.86 -2.57
C SER A 117 16.31 -2.36 -2.45
N TYR A 118 15.16 -1.92 -2.95
CA TYR A 118 14.69 -0.54 -2.82
C TYR A 118 14.61 -0.07 -1.37
N THR A 119 13.88 -0.81 -0.52
CA THR A 119 13.63 -0.40 0.87
C THR A 119 14.92 -0.47 1.69
N ALA A 120 15.74 -1.50 1.48
CA ALA A 120 17.06 -1.62 2.11
C ALA A 120 17.96 -0.44 1.72
N GLY A 121 18.03 -0.11 0.43
CA GLY A 121 18.78 1.03 -0.07
C GLY A 121 18.28 2.37 0.48
N ALA A 122 16.96 2.54 0.57
CA ALA A 122 16.34 3.74 1.14
C ALA A 122 16.69 3.91 2.62
N ILE A 123 16.51 2.87 3.45
CA ILE A 123 16.85 2.93 4.88
C ILE A 123 18.35 3.18 5.07
N ALA A 124 19.19 2.39 4.42
CA ALA A 124 20.64 2.46 4.55
C ALA A 124 21.19 3.83 4.14
N SER A 125 20.73 4.39 3.02
CA SER A 125 21.21 5.68 2.55
C SER A 125 20.63 6.88 3.29
N ILE A 126 19.34 6.87 3.66
CA ILE A 126 18.66 8.02 4.26
C ILE A 126 18.95 8.12 5.76
N ALA A 127 18.93 6.99 6.47
CA ALA A 127 19.06 6.97 7.92
C ALA A 127 20.51 6.73 8.38
N TYR A 128 21.29 5.97 7.60
CA TYR A 128 22.65 5.57 7.98
C TYR A 128 23.75 6.15 7.08
N ASP A 129 23.40 6.99 6.10
CA ASP A 129 24.34 7.60 5.15
C ASP A 129 25.23 6.56 4.41
N ILE A 130 24.74 5.33 4.24
CA ILE A 130 25.46 4.27 3.53
C ILE A 130 25.25 4.45 2.02
N PRO A 131 26.31 4.48 1.20
CA PRO A 131 26.22 4.73 -0.23
C PRO A 131 25.70 3.50 -1.00
N VAL A 132 24.39 3.28 -0.93
CA VAL A 132 23.67 2.26 -1.69
C VAL A 132 22.46 2.85 -2.43
N PRO A 133 22.15 2.42 -3.66
CA PRO A 133 21.07 2.96 -4.46
C PRO A 133 19.69 2.52 -3.96
N ALA A 134 18.71 3.43 -4.06
CA ALA A 134 17.31 3.15 -3.79
C ALA A 134 16.47 3.36 -5.07
N VAL A 135 16.23 2.28 -5.83
CA VAL A 135 15.62 2.36 -7.17
C VAL A 135 14.15 1.98 -7.16
N ASP A 136 13.27 2.99 -7.18
CA ASP A 136 11.82 2.83 -7.37
C ASP A 136 11.37 3.10 -8.82
N GLY A 137 10.06 3.13 -9.05
CA GLY A 137 9.50 3.47 -10.37
C GLY A 137 9.70 4.92 -10.79
N ASN A 138 9.98 5.85 -9.86
CA ASN A 138 10.36 7.22 -10.18
C ASN A 138 11.81 7.28 -10.68
N VAL A 139 12.72 6.65 -9.95
CA VAL A 139 14.13 6.55 -10.32
C VAL A 139 14.30 5.84 -11.66
N LEU A 140 13.63 4.70 -11.89
CA LEU A 140 13.69 4.00 -13.18
C LEU A 140 13.25 4.90 -14.34
N ARG A 141 12.18 5.68 -14.18
CA ARG A 141 11.72 6.61 -15.22
C ARG A 141 12.72 7.74 -15.47
N VAL A 142 13.21 8.37 -14.41
CA VAL A 142 14.20 9.46 -14.49
C VAL A 142 15.45 8.94 -15.20
N PHE A 143 15.96 7.79 -14.75
CA PHE A 143 17.14 7.15 -15.31
C PHE A 143 16.95 6.80 -16.79
N SER A 144 15.83 6.15 -17.16
CA SER A 144 15.55 5.80 -18.55
C SER A 144 15.50 7.05 -19.44
N ARG A 145 14.91 8.15 -18.98
CA ARG A 145 14.83 9.40 -19.77
C ARG A 145 16.19 10.10 -19.90
N ILE A 146 17.00 10.15 -18.84
CA ILE A 146 18.33 10.78 -18.90
C ILE A 146 19.24 10.02 -19.86
N THR A 147 19.21 8.68 -19.79
CA THR A 147 20.08 7.81 -20.59
C THR A 147 19.49 7.39 -21.94
N GLU A 148 18.22 7.72 -22.17
CA GLU A 148 17.40 7.26 -23.30
C GLU A 148 17.34 5.73 -23.41
N ASP A 149 17.28 5.05 -22.26
CA ASP A 149 17.21 3.59 -22.20
C ASP A 149 15.79 3.09 -22.47
N ARG A 150 15.64 2.36 -23.57
CA ARG A 150 14.37 1.77 -24.05
C ARG A 150 14.12 0.35 -23.55
N GLN A 151 14.95 -0.17 -22.65
CA GLN A 151 14.70 -1.48 -22.04
C GLN A 151 13.44 -1.45 -21.17
N ASP A 152 12.76 -2.60 -21.09
CA ASP A 152 11.56 -2.77 -20.27
C ASP A 152 11.91 -2.72 -18.78
N ILE A 153 11.51 -1.64 -18.10
CA ILE A 153 11.83 -1.41 -16.69
C ILE A 153 11.13 -2.40 -15.73
N MET A 154 10.25 -3.26 -16.24
CA MET A 154 9.64 -4.35 -15.47
C MET A 154 10.59 -5.53 -15.27
N LYS A 155 11.69 -5.62 -16.02
CA LYS A 155 12.68 -6.70 -15.88
C LYS A 155 13.63 -6.44 -14.71
N GLN A 156 13.85 -7.45 -13.88
CA GLN A 156 14.78 -7.37 -12.75
C GLN A 156 16.22 -7.07 -13.19
N SER A 157 16.65 -7.58 -14.35
CA SER A 157 17.97 -7.29 -14.92
C SER A 157 18.18 -5.80 -15.21
N VAL A 158 17.14 -5.10 -15.68
CA VAL A 158 17.17 -3.66 -15.94
C VAL A 158 17.30 -2.89 -14.62
N ARG A 159 16.52 -3.26 -13.60
CA ARG A 159 16.65 -2.63 -12.28
C ARG A 159 18.07 -2.79 -11.72
N ARG A 160 18.64 -3.99 -11.79
CA ARG A 160 20.00 -4.26 -11.33
C ARG A 160 21.03 -3.40 -12.07
N GLN A 161 20.92 -3.29 -13.39
CA GLN A 161 21.80 -2.44 -14.19
C GLN A 161 21.69 -0.96 -13.78
N VAL A 162 20.49 -0.49 -13.46
CA VAL A 162 20.28 0.88 -12.96
C VAL A 162 20.89 1.06 -11.57
N GLU A 163 20.71 0.10 -10.67
CA GLU A 163 21.34 0.09 -9.34
C GLU A 163 22.87 0.17 -9.46
N GLU A 164 23.50 -0.66 -10.31
CA GLU A 164 24.95 -0.67 -10.56
C GLU A 164 25.46 0.69 -11.08
N LYS A 165 24.80 1.26 -12.09
CA LYS A 165 25.19 2.56 -12.65
C LYS A 165 24.99 3.73 -11.69
N LEU A 166 23.95 3.67 -10.85
CA LEU A 166 23.73 4.71 -9.84
C LEU A 166 24.74 4.61 -8.70
N LEU A 167 25.18 3.40 -8.35
CA LEU A 167 26.23 3.19 -7.35
C LEU A 167 27.57 3.82 -7.80
N GLU A 168 27.93 3.71 -9.07
CA GLU A 168 29.15 4.30 -9.64
C GLU A 168 29.24 5.82 -9.47
N ILE A 169 28.10 6.51 -9.49
CA ILE A 169 28.02 7.98 -9.43
C ILE A 169 27.59 8.50 -8.06
N MET A 170 27.33 7.60 -7.11
CA MET A 170 26.74 7.97 -5.83
C MET A 170 27.72 8.80 -4.98
N PRO A 171 27.31 9.97 -4.48
CA PRO A 171 28.16 10.75 -3.57
C PRO A 171 28.25 10.04 -2.22
N LYS A 172 29.46 9.95 -1.67
CA LYS A 172 29.71 9.27 -0.39
C LYS A 172 29.23 10.11 0.81
N GLU A 173 29.22 11.42 0.65
CA GLU A 173 28.93 12.39 1.69
C GLU A 173 27.43 12.68 1.83
N ALA A 174 26.63 12.34 0.81
CA ALA A 174 25.20 12.63 0.77
C ALA A 174 24.38 11.59 -0.02
N PRO A 175 24.54 10.28 0.22
CA PRO A 175 23.84 9.25 -0.56
C PRO A 175 22.32 9.30 -0.35
N GLY A 176 21.86 9.60 0.87
CA GLY A 176 20.45 9.78 1.19
C GLY A 176 19.81 10.96 0.44
N ASP A 177 20.50 12.11 0.36
CA ASP A 177 20.04 13.26 -0.43
C ASP A 177 19.97 12.89 -1.91
N PHE A 178 20.95 12.18 -2.45
CA PHE A 178 20.99 11.78 -3.85
C PHE A 178 19.83 10.85 -4.23
N ASN A 179 19.59 9.79 -3.45
CA ASN A 179 18.46 8.89 -3.66
C ASN A 179 17.12 9.64 -3.56
N GLN A 180 16.94 10.45 -2.51
CA GLN A 180 15.72 11.22 -2.35
C GLN A 180 15.51 12.26 -3.45
N ALA A 181 16.59 12.86 -3.96
CA ALA A 181 16.52 13.81 -5.06
C ALA A 181 16.04 13.16 -6.36
N LEU A 182 16.53 11.96 -6.70
CA LEU A 182 16.03 11.20 -7.86
C LEU A 182 14.53 10.85 -7.72
N MET A 183 14.13 10.38 -6.53
CA MET A 183 12.73 10.08 -6.23
C MET A 183 11.84 11.33 -6.32
N GLU A 184 12.29 12.44 -5.73
CA GLU A 184 11.55 13.71 -5.72
C GLU A 184 11.44 14.30 -7.13
N LEU A 185 12.52 14.29 -7.91
CA LEU A 185 12.53 14.74 -9.30
C LEU A 185 11.51 13.96 -10.12
N GLY A 186 11.50 12.63 -10.02
CA GLY A 186 10.51 11.80 -10.68
C GLY A 186 9.09 12.10 -10.21
N ALA A 187 8.89 12.37 -8.92
CA ALA A 187 7.57 12.62 -8.36
C ALA A 187 6.96 13.95 -8.80
N VAL A 188 7.74 15.03 -8.96
CA VAL A 188 7.21 16.40 -9.11
C VAL A 188 7.57 17.11 -10.41
N VAL A 189 8.65 16.70 -11.10
CA VAL A 189 9.12 17.33 -12.36
C VAL A 189 9.03 16.35 -13.52
N CYS A 190 9.73 15.23 -13.41
CA CYS A 190 9.80 14.17 -14.42
C CYS A 190 8.64 13.19 -14.22
N VAL A 191 7.41 13.70 -14.33
CA VAL A 191 6.18 12.96 -14.00
C VAL A 191 5.82 11.91 -15.07
N PRO A 192 5.09 10.84 -14.70
CA PRO A 192 4.69 9.78 -15.64
C PRO A 192 3.35 10.03 -16.35
N ASN A 193 2.52 10.95 -15.86
CA ASN A 193 1.20 11.25 -16.41
C ASN A 193 1.14 12.73 -16.77
N GLY A 194 1.00 13.05 -18.06
CA GLY A 194 1.10 14.41 -18.57
C GLY A 194 2.54 14.81 -18.94
N PRO A 195 2.72 16.00 -19.53
CA PRO A 195 4.02 16.44 -20.00
C PRO A 195 4.97 16.64 -18.82
N ALA A 196 6.16 16.06 -18.92
CA ALA A 196 7.22 16.32 -17.96
C ALA A 196 7.61 17.80 -18.00
N ARG A 197 7.94 18.39 -16.85
CA ARG A 197 8.32 19.81 -16.74
C ARG A 197 9.81 19.98 -17.05
N CYS A 198 10.21 19.60 -18.26
CA CYS A 198 11.63 19.54 -18.64
C CYS A 198 12.32 20.92 -18.57
N THR A 199 11.59 22.01 -18.81
CA THR A 199 12.11 23.39 -18.66
C THR A 199 12.44 23.76 -17.22
N GLU A 200 11.81 23.11 -16.25
CA GLU A 200 12.05 23.29 -14.80
C GLU A 200 13.04 22.25 -14.25
N CYS A 201 13.51 21.32 -15.08
CA CYS A 201 14.31 20.19 -14.62
C CYS A 201 15.78 20.61 -14.40
N PRO A 202 16.35 20.41 -13.19
CA PRO A 202 17.71 20.84 -12.85
C PRO A 202 18.81 20.10 -13.64
N ILE A 203 18.45 19.03 -14.34
CA ILE A 203 19.36 18.15 -15.08
C ILE A 203 18.92 18.00 -16.54
N ALA A 204 18.08 18.91 -17.04
CA ALA A 204 17.57 18.88 -18.42
C ALA A 204 18.71 18.90 -19.47
N GLU A 205 19.75 19.68 -19.21
CA GLU A 205 20.92 19.81 -20.08
C GLU A 205 21.63 18.46 -20.32
N PHE A 206 21.52 17.52 -19.38
CA PHE A 206 22.14 16.19 -19.48
C PHE A 206 21.17 15.10 -19.95
N CYS A 207 19.90 15.45 -20.20
CA CYS A 207 18.85 14.48 -20.50
C CYS A 207 18.75 14.20 -22.01
N ARG A 208 19.18 13.01 -22.44
CA ARG A 208 19.13 12.60 -23.86
C ARG A 208 17.71 12.62 -24.42
N ALA A 209 16.74 12.07 -23.69
CA ALA A 209 15.36 12.04 -24.15
C ALA A 209 14.77 13.44 -24.33
N TYR A 210 15.20 14.42 -23.53
CA TYR A 210 14.77 15.81 -23.70
C TYR A 210 15.34 16.41 -24.99
N HIS A 211 16.65 16.25 -25.23
CA HIS A 211 17.30 16.74 -26.44
C HIS A 211 16.79 16.09 -27.73
N HIS A 212 16.40 14.82 -27.67
CA HIS A 212 15.86 14.08 -28.81
C HIS A 212 14.33 14.13 -28.93
N GLY A 213 13.62 14.75 -27.98
CA GLY A 213 12.16 14.82 -27.99
C GLY A 213 11.45 13.48 -27.73
N THR A 214 12.11 12.52 -27.05
CA THR A 214 11.60 11.15 -26.79
C THR A 214 11.13 10.92 -25.34
N VAL A 215 11.00 11.99 -24.53
CA VAL A 215 10.63 11.92 -23.10
C VAL A 215 9.32 11.14 -22.85
N ASP A 216 8.33 11.35 -23.70
CA ASP A 216 6.98 10.76 -23.54
C ASP A 216 6.92 9.29 -23.97
N GLU A 217 7.93 8.80 -24.67
CA GLU A 217 8.07 7.38 -25.03
C GLU A 217 8.69 6.53 -23.91
N LEU A 218 9.21 7.19 -22.87
CA LEU A 218 10.00 6.56 -21.81
C LEU A 218 9.35 6.75 -20.42
N PRO A 219 9.41 5.75 -19.54
CA PRO A 219 10.11 4.47 -19.71
C PRO A 219 9.26 3.43 -20.44
N VAL A 220 9.91 2.49 -21.13
CA VAL A 220 9.22 1.33 -21.72
C VAL A 220 8.77 0.39 -20.61
N LYS A 221 7.50 -0.05 -20.67
CA LYS A 221 6.92 -1.03 -19.73
C LYS A 221 6.19 -2.10 -20.52
N ALA A 222 6.37 -3.36 -20.13
CA ALA A 222 5.53 -4.44 -20.64
C ALA A 222 4.02 -4.14 -20.43
N PRO A 223 3.16 -4.55 -21.39
CA PRO A 223 1.71 -4.45 -21.22
C PRO A 223 1.26 -5.14 -19.93
N LYS A 224 0.33 -4.52 -19.20
CA LYS A 224 -0.27 -5.16 -18.02
C LYS A 224 -1.09 -6.37 -18.46
N LYS A 225 -0.96 -7.48 -17.74
CA LYS A 225 -1.87 -8.63 -17.90
C LYS A 225 -3.31 -8.18 -17.66
N LYS A 226 -4.25 -8.75 -18.43
CA LYS A 226 -5.68 -8.55 -18.18
C LYS A 226 -6.01 -9.09 -16.78
N ARG A 227 -6.88 -8.37 -16.06
CA ARG A 227 -7.36 -8.81 -14.75
C ARG A 227 -8.31 -9.99 -14.90
N THR A 228 -8.28 -10.89 -13.93
CA THR A 228 -9.31 -11.91 -13.78
C THR A 228 -10.58 -11.24 -13.25
N ILE A 229 -11.72 -11.50 -13.87
CA ILE A 229 -13.01 -11.01 -13.38
C ILE A 229 -13.60 -12.08 -12.47
N GLU A 230 -13.97 -11.71 -11.26
CA GLU A 230 -14.70 -12.55 -10.31
C GLU A 230 -16.06 -11.92 -10.02
N ASN A 231 -17.11 -12.69 -10.22
CA ASN A 231 -18.46 -12.31 -9.82
C ASN A 231 -18.66 -12.70 -8.35
N ARG A 232 -19.26 -11.81 -7.57
CA ARG A 232 -19.53 -12.01 -6.14
C ARG A 232 -20.94 -11.53 -5.80
N THR A 233 -21.58 -12.17 -4.84
CA THR A 233 -22.82 -11.69 -4.22
C THR A 233 -22.53 -11.34 -2.77
N VAL A 234 -22.79 -10.09 -2.36
CA VAL A 234 -22.54 -9.61 -1.00
C VAL A 234 -23.85 -9.55 -0.21
N PHE A 235 -23.84 -10.04 1.03
CA PHE A 235 -25.00 -10.04 1.91
C PHE A 235 -24.83 -9.01 3.04
N VAL A 236 -25.72 -8.03 3.09
CA VAL A 236 -25.89 -7.13 4.24
C VAL A 236 -26.94 -7.74 5.16
N ILE A 237 -26.52 -8.68 6.01
CA ILE A 237 -27.42 -9.43 6.90
C ILE A 237 -27.64 -8.66 8.21
N GLN A 238 -28.89 -8.39 8.56
CA GLN A 238 -29.26 -7.49 9.65
C GLN A 238 -30.14 -8.15 10.70
N ASP A 239 -29.72 -8.06 11.95
CA ASP A 239 -30.53 -8.33 13.14
C ASP A 239 -30.77 -7.00 13.87
N GLY A 240 -32.00 -6.48 13.76
CA GLY A 240 -32.36 -5.14 14.24
C GLY A 240 -31.52 -4.02 13.60
N GLU A 241 -30.63 -3.45 14.41
CA GLU A 241 -29.69 -2.37 14.04
C GLU A 241 -28.25 -2.86 13.85
N ARG A 242 -28.00 -4.15 14.06
CA ARG A 242 -26.68 -4.77 13.91
C ARG A 242 -26.56 -5.46 12.57
N THR A 243 -25.37 -5.44 12.00
CA THR A 243 -25.05 -6.13 10.74
C THR A 243 -24.01 -7.21 10.98
N ALA A 244 -24.21 -8.37 10.36
CA ALA A 244 -23.27 -9.49 10.41
C ALA A 244 -21.98 -9.17 9.65
N ILE A 245 -20.85 -9.46 10.29
CA ILE A 245 -19.53 -9.52 9.68
C ILE A 245 -18.82 -10.78 10.15
N HIS A 246 -17.77 -11.21 9.46
CA HIS A 246 -16.89 -12.27 9.94
C HIS A 246 -15.45 -11.99 9.54
N LYS A 247 -14.50 -12.64 10.23
CA LYS A 247 -13.08 -12.56 9.90
C LYS A 247 -12.78 -13.53 8.75
N ARG A 248 -12.05 -13.06 7.74
CA ARG A 248 -11.52 -13.88 6.64
C ARG A 248 -10.42 -14.83 7.17
N PRO A 249 -10.16 -15.96 6.49
CA PRO A 249 -9.02 -16.82 6.79
C PRO A 249 -7.68 -16.06 6.81
N GLU A 250 -6.67 -16.61 7.49
CA GLU A 250 -5.34 -15.99 7.61
C GLU A 250 -4.49 -16.05 6.31
N GLU A 251 -5.03 -16.69 5.27
CA GLU A 251 -4.39 -16.81 3.96
C GLU A 251 -5.30 -16.34 2.82
N GLY A 252 -4.68 -15.98 1.70
CA GLY A 252 -5.39 -15.55 0.48
C GLY A 252 -5.70 -14.06 0.41
N LEU A 253 -6.64 -13.70 -0.47
CA LEU A 253 -7.02 -12.32 -0.73
C LEU A 253 -7.67 -11.70 0.52
N LEU A 254 -7.17 -10.53 0.94
CA LEU A 254 -7.67 -9.79 2.12
C LEU A 254 -7.62 -10.62 3.42
N ALA A 255 -6.64 -11.52 3.53
CA ALA A 255 -6.42 -12.40 4.67
C ALA A 255 -6.52 -11.65 6.02
N GLY A 256 -7.19 -12.28 6.99
CA GLY A 256 -7.34 -11.81 8.38
C GLY A 256 -8.15 -10.51 8.56
N LEU A 257 -8.71 -9.94 7.49
CA LEU A 257 -9.61 -8.77 7.59
C LEU A 257 -11.05 -9.20 7.83
N TYR A 258 -11.86 -8.27 8.31
CA TYR A 258 -13.30 -8.48 8.45
C TYR A 258 -14.02 -8.17 7.14
N GLU A 259 -15.11 -8.88 6.88
CA GLU A 259 -15.92 -8.67 5.70
C GLU A 259 -17.42 -8.83 5.96
N LEU A 260 -18.21 -8.28 5.03
CA LEU A 260 -19.60 -8.67 4.89
C LEU A 260 -19.65 -10.08 4.29
N PRO A 261 -20.54 -10.96 4.78
CA PRO A 261 -20.71 -12.30 4.21
C PRO A 261 -20.91 -12.21 2.70
N ASN A 262 -20.26 -13.09 1.94
CA ASN A 262 -20.37 -13.09 0.48
C ASN A 262 -20.19 -14.48 -0.11
N ALA A 263 -20.66 -14.67 -1.34
CA ALA A 263 -20.56 -15.90 -2.10
C ALA A 263 -20.02 -15.63 -3.52
N GLU A 264 -19.46 -16.67 -4.15
CA GLU A 264 -19.05 -16.63 -5.56
C GLU A 264 -20.26 -16.65 -6.49
N GLY A 265 -20.14 -15.93 -7.61
CA GLY A 265 -21.21 -15.78 -8.60
C GLY A 265 -22.18 -14.64 -8.29
N HIS A 266 -23.11 -14.42 -9.23
CA HIS A 266 -24.25 -13.54 -9.05
C HIS A 266 -25.46 -14.42 -8.76
N LEU A 267 -25.84 -14.50 -7.49
CA LEU A 267 -26.95 -15.31 -7.04
C LEU A 267 -28.28 -14.57 -7.28
N SER A 268 -29.31 -15.33 -7.64
CA SER A 268 -30.69 -14.90 -7.56
C SER A 268 -31.14 -14.66 -6.11
N MET A 269 -32.31 -14.05 -5.91
CA MET A 269 -32.86 -13.84 -4.56
C MET A 269 -33.11 -15.17 -3.84
N ASP A 270 -33.60 -16.19 -4.54
CA ASP A 270 -33.88 -17.50 -3.93
C ASP A 270 -32.60 -18.22 -3.49
N GLU A 271 -31.56 -18.20 -4.33
CA GLU A 271 -30.23 -18.73 -3.97
C GLU A 271 -29.58 -17.96 -2.83
N ALA A 272 -29.77 -16.63 -2.78
CA ALA A 272 -29.29 -15.79 -1.69
C ALA A 272 -29.98 -16.13 -0.36
N LEU A 273 -31.29 -16.34 -0.37
CA LEU A 273 -32.05 -16.76 0.82
C LEU A 273 -31.59 -18.13 1.31
N GLU A 274 -31.39 -19.09 0.40
CA GLU A 274 -30.91 -20.43 0.75
C GLU A 274 -29.52 -20.37 1.38
N ARG A 275 -28.60 -19.58 0.80
CA ARG A 275 -27.27 -19.36 1.37
C ARG A 275 -27.31 -18.76 2.78
N VAL A 276 -28.27 -17.87 3.08
CA VAL A 276 -28.44 -17.33 4.45
C VAL A 276 -28.98 -18.39 5.41
N LYS A 277 -29.86 -19.29 4.95
CA LYS A 277 -30.30 -20.44 5.77
C LYS A 277 -29.17 -21.41 6.06
N GLU A 278 -28.30 -21.69 5.09
CA GLU A 278 -27.07 -22.48 5.27
C GLU A 278 -26.13 -21.87 6.32
N MET A 279 -26.16 -20.54 6.50
CA MET A 279 -25.45 -19.82 7.56
C MET A 279 -26.12 -19.93 8.94
N ALA A 280 -27.16 -20.77 9.08
CA ALA A 280 -27.99 -20.93 10.26
C ALA A 280 -28.67 -19.61 10.69
N LEU A 281 -29.13 -18.81 9.72
CA LEU A 281 -29.89 -17.58 9.93
C LEU A 281 -31.26 -17.70 9.25
N GLU A 282 -32.33 -17.23 9.90
CA GLU A 282 -33.69 -17.30 9.35
C GLU A 282 -34.06 -15.97 8.67
N PRO A 283 -34.10 -15.89 7.33
CA PRO A 283 -34.40 -14.65 6.62
C PRO A 283 -35.90 -14.29 6.71
N LEU A 284 -36.19 -13.05 7.10
CA LEU A 284 -37.54 -12.48 7.19
C LEU A 284 -37.88 -11.59 6.00
N TYR A 285 -36.88 -10.94 5.41
CA TYR A 285 -37.03 -10.01 4.29
C TYR A 285 -35.73 -9.91 3.50
N ILE A 286 -35.83 -9.81 2.19
CA ILE A 286 -34.71 -9.61 1.27
C ILE A 286 -35.03 -8.47 0.30
N GLU A 287 -34.02 -7.66 0.00
CA GLU A 287 -34.09 -6.68 -1.09
C GLU A 287 -32.76 -6.63 -1.85
N ALA A 288 -32.84 -6.36 -3.15
CA ALA A 288 -31.67 -6.14 -3.98
C ALA A 288 -31.04 -4.77 -3.70
N LEU A 289 -29.71 -4.74 -3.67
CA LEU A 289 -28.90 -3.54 -3.59
C LEU A 289 -28.26 -3.25 -4.95
N PRO A 290 -27.90 -1.98 -5.24
CA PRO A 290 -27.20 -1.61 -6.47
C PRO A 290 -25.88 -2.38 -6.64
N GLU A 291 -25.59 -2.75 -7.88
CA GLU A 291 -24.32 -3.36 -8.25
C GLU A 291 -23.13 -2.45 -7.93
N ALA A 292 -22.00 -3.09 -7.64
CA ALA A 292 -20.75 -2.41 -7.38
C ALA A 292 -19.59 -3.16 -8.03
N LYS A 293 -18.51 -2.43 -8.34
CA LYS A 293 -17.26 -3.04 -8.77
C LYS A 293 -16.12 -2.59 -7.88
N HIS A 294 -15.17 -3.49 -7.64
CA HIS A 294 -13.93 -3.18 -6.95
C HIS A 294 -12.74 -3.71 -7.75
N ILE A 295 -11.71 -2.88 -7.90
CA ILE A 295 -10.56 -3.19 -8.75
C ILE A 295 -9.34 -3.41 -7.86
N PHE A 296 -8.83 -4.64 -7.86
CA PHE A 296 -7.51 -4.98 -7.36
C PHE A 296 -6.48 -4.90 -8.50
N SER A 297 -5.21 -5.14 -8.18
CA SER A 297 -4.15 -5.13 -9.20
C SER A 297 -4.25 -6.27 -10.21
N HIS A 298 -4.69 -7.45 -9.78
CA HIS A 298 -4.78 -8.66 -10.61
C HIS A 298 -6.21 -9.20 -10.78
N ILE A 299 -7.15 -8.75 -9.96
CA ILE A 299 -8.56 -9.19 -9.95
C ILE A 299 -9.49 -7.98 -10.05
N GLU A 300 -10.65 -8.15 -10.68
CA GLU A 300 -11.79 -7.23 -10.63
C GLU A 300 -12.97 -7.98 -10.02
N TRP A 301 -13.47 -7.51 -8.89
CA TRP A 301 -14.73 -7.98 -8.32
C TRP A 301 -15.90 -7.23 -8.95
N ARG A 302 -16.84 -7.98 -9.50
CA ARG A 302 -18.15 -7.48 -9.94
C ARG A 302 -19.19 -8.02 -8.98
N MET A 303 -19.74 -7.13 -8.17
CA MET A 303 -20.57 -7.49 -7.04
C MET A 303 -22.02 -7.13 -7.30
N THR A 304 -22.92 -8.08 -7.08
CA THR A 304 -24.32 -7.81 -6.71
C THR A 304 -24.43 -7.82 -5.18
N GLY A 305 -25.53 -7.32 -4.64
CA GLY A 305 -25.74 -7.39 -3.20
C GLY A 305 -27.19 -7.48 -2.79
N TYR A 306 -27.43 -8.06 -1.63
CA TYR A 306 -28.74 -8.16 -1.00
C TYR A 306 -28.70 -7.65 0.44
N ARG A 307 -29.70 -6.87 0.85
CA ARG A 307 -29.95 -6.59 2.26
C ARG A 307 -30.98 -7.58 2.78
N ILE A 308 -30.63 -8.30 3.83
CA ILE A 308 -31.43 -9.41 4.35
C ILE A 308 -31.66 -9.17 5.83
N ARG A 309 -32.93 -9.08 6.25
CA ARG A 309 -33.28 -9.02 7.68
C ARG A 309 -33.51 -10.43 8.18
N VAL A 310 -32.95 -10.77 9.33
CA VAL A 310 -33.10 -12.09 9.96
C VAL A 310 -33.85 -11.98 11.28
N SER A 311 -34.37 -13.10 11.77
CA SER A 311 -34.93 -13.17 13.13
C SER A 311 -33.85 -13.03 14.20
N SER A 312 -34.23 -12.57 15.40
CA SER A 312 -33.33 -12.30 16.53
C SER A 312 -32.47 -13.50 16.88
N LEU A 313 -31.18 -13.26 17.13
CA LEU A 313 -30.20 -14.30 17.48
C LEU A 313 -30.17 -14.71 18.96
N GLU A 314 -31.09 -14.21 19.80
CA GLU A 314 -31.11 -14.49 21.25
C GLU A 314 -31.06 -16.00 21.62
N GLU A 315 -31.35 -16.89 20.68
CA GLU A 315 -31.32 -18.34 20.87
C GLU A 315 -30.11 -19.09 20.27
N ARG A 316 -29.20 -18.45 19.52
CA ARG A 316 -28.17 -19.17 18.73
C ARG A 316 -26.73 -18.81 19.15
N LYS A 317 -26.16 -19.61 20.06
CA LYS A 317 -24.80 -19.47 20.61
C LYS A 317 -23.65 -19.84 19.66
N GLU A 318 -23.93 -20.36 18.46
CA GLU A 318 -22.93 -20.97 17.56
C GLU A 318 -22.72 -20.22 16.23
N SER A 319 -23.10 -18.95 16.13
CA SER A 319 -22.83 -18.19 14.90
C SER A 319 -21.36 -17.78 14.79
N SER A 320 -20.71 -18.11 13.67
CA SER A 320 -19.36 -17.61 13.33
C SER A 320 -19.33 -16.12 12.95
N PHE A 321 -20.50 -15.46 12.96
CA PHE A 321 -20.65 -14.05 12.63
C PHE A 321 -20.69 -13.17 13.87
N ILE A 322 -20.06 -12.00 13.74
CA ILE A 322 -20.14 -10.92 14.72
C ILE A 322 -21.21 -9.93 14.23
N PHE A 323 -22.20 -9.69 15.07
CA PHE A 323 -23.24 -8.70 14.81
C PHE A 323 -22.85 -7.37 15.45
N THR A 324 -22.56 -6.37 14.63
CA THR A 324 -22.02 -5.09 15.08
C THR A 324 -22.77 -3.91 14.47
N GLU A 325 -22.79 -2.80 15.21
CA GLU A 325 -23.27 -1.52 14.71
C GLU A 325 -22.21 -0.86 13.83
N LYS A 326 -22.61 -0.04 12.85
CA LYS A 326 -21.67 0.62 11.94
C LYS A 326 -20.59 1.43 12.67
N LYS A 327 -20.97 2.21 13.69
CA LYS A 327 -20.01 3.02 14.48
C LYS A 327 -19.01 2.17 15.26
N GLN A 328 -19.44 1.00 15.72
CA GLN A 328 -18.57 0.07 16.43
C GLN A 328 -17.62 -0.63 15.45
N SER A 329 -18.13 -1.07 14.29
CA SER A 329 -17.30 -1.70 13.27
C SER A 329 -16.23 -0.75 12.74
N GLU A 330 -16.57 0.51 12.49
CA GLU A 330 -15.61 1.53 12.04
C GLU A 330 -14.49 1.79 13.05
N LYS A 331 -14.66 1.43 14.32
CA LYS A 331 -13.63 1.58 15.36
C LYS A 331 -12.84 0.30 15.61
N GLN A 332 -13.49 -0.86 15.56
CA GLN A 332 -12.91 -2.11 16.04
C GLN A 332 -12.47 -3.05 14.92
N TYR A 333 -13.19 -3.06 13.79
CA TYR A 333 -12.99 -4.07 12.75
C TYR A 333 -12.42 -3.43 11.49
N ALA A 334 -11.34 -4.01 10.97
CA ALA A 334 -10.73 -3.57 9.73
C ALA A 334 -11.48 -4.17 8.54
N ILE A 335 -12.36 -3.38 7.91
CA ILE A 335 -13.15 -3.81 6.75
C ILE A 335 -12.56 -3.17 5.48
N PRO A 336 -12.14 -3.96 4.48
CA PRO A 336 -11.46 -3.42 3.32
C PRO A 336 -12.42 -2.60 2.44
N SER A 337 -11.84 -1.64 1.72
CA SER A 337 -12.58 -0.76 0.79
C SER A 337 -13.31 -1.52 -0.33
N ALA A 338 -13.00 -2.81 -0.54
CA ALA A 338 -13.76 -3.73 -1.38
C ALA A 338 -15.26 -3.73 -1.06
N PHE A 339 -15.63 -3.61 0.23
CA PHE A 339 -17.03 -3.64 0.67
C PHE A 339 -17.64 -2.25 0.88
N ARG A 340 -16.91 -1.15 0.56
CA ARG A 340 -17.35 0.22 0.84
C ARG A 340 -18.72 0.55 0.25
N ALA A 341 -19.05 0.01 -0.92
CA ALA A 341 -20.34 0.21 -1.57
C ALA A 341 -21.52 -0.36 -0.76
N TYR A 342 -21.28 -1.38 0.06
CA TYR A 342 -22.30 -2.07 0.85
C TYR A 342 -22.27 -1.69 2.34
N ILE A 343 -21.10 -1.32 2.89
CA ILE A 343 -20.97 -0.84 4.28
C ILE A 343 -21.89 0.34 4.57
N LYS A 344 -22.20 1.18 3.57
CA LYS A 344 -23.14 2.30 3.74
C LYS A 344 -24.56 1.87 4.13
N TYR A 345 -24.94 0.61 3.91
CA TYR A 345 -26.23 0.04 4.30
C TYR A 345 -26.22 -0.59 5.69
N MET A 346 -25.06 -0.66 6.37
CA MET A 346 -25.00 -0.96 7.79
C MET A 346 -25.72 0.16 8.55
N LYS A 347 -26.64 -0.20 9.43
CA LYS A 347 -27.41 0.80 10.18
C LYS A 347 -26.57 1.48 11.24
N GLU A 348 -26.86 2.76 11.45
CA GLU A 348 -26.43 3.52 12.62
C GLU A 348 -27.58 3.53 13.61
N LYS A 349 -27.28 3.37 14.90
CA LYS A 349 -28.28 3.54 15.96
C LYS A 349 -29.00 4.87 15.76
N SER A 350 -30.30 4.82 15.52
CA SER A 350 -31.14 6.02 15.60
C SER A 350 -30.95 6.60 16.99
N GLY A 351 -30.33 7.77 17.09
CA GLY A 351 -30.10 8.43 18.38
C GLY A 351 -31.42 8.55 19.12
N LYS A 352 -31.48 7.99 20.32
CA LYS A 352 -32.50 8.34 21.31
C LYS A 352 -32.00 9.54 22.10
#